data_AF-A0AAV3FGN3-F1
#
_entry.id   AF-A0AAV3FGN3-F1
#
_cell.length_a   1.000
_cell.length_b   1.000
_cell.length_c   1.000
_cell.angle_alpha   90.00
_cell.angle_beta   90.00
_cell.angle_gamma   90.00
#
_symmetry.space_group_name_H-M   'P 1'
#
loop_
_entity.id
_entity.type
_entity.pdbx_description
1 polymer ?
#
loop_
_entity_poly.entity_id
_entity_poly.type
_entity_poly.pdbx_seq_one_letter_code
_entity_poly.pdbx_strand_id
1 'polypeptide(L)' 'MHKDIFTSVVRVRGSKKYNVVPVKSNKPVEISKWIDFSNVLSRLYVGVPTKSGNVVCKNIMNTGVDIICTKNLPKDS' A
#
# COMPACT_ATOMS: atom_id res chain seq x y z
N MET A 1 -22.73 2.00 8.24
CA MET A 1 -21.52 1.73 7.44
C MET A 1 -20.32 2.19 8.23
N HIS A 2 -19.45 1.26 8.65
CA HIS A 2 -18.18 1.59 9.29
C HIS A 2 -17.11 1.69 8.21
N LYS A 3 -16.69 2.91 7.90
CA LYS A 3 -15.57 3.19 7.00
C LYS A 3 -14.44 3.75 7.83
N ASP A 4 -13.23 3.26 7.58
CA ASP A 4 -12.03 3.75 8.26
C ASP A 4 -10.85 3.75 7.29
N ILE A 5 -9.75 4.41 7.67
CA ILE A 5 -8.52 4.40 6.89
C ILE A 5 -7.94 2.99 6.91
N PHE A 6 -7.88 2.39 5.73
CA PHE A 6 -7.29 1.07 5.57
C PHE A 6 -5.77 1.20 5.69
N THR A 7 -5.17 0.50 6.64
CA THR A 7 -3.72 0.41 6.80
C THR A 7 -3.26 -1.02 6.59
N SER A 8 -2.25 -1.21 5.75
CA SER A 8 -1.71 -2.53 5.44
C SER A 8 -0.22 -2.44 5.11
N VAL A 9 0.37 -3.56 4.69
CA VAL A 9 1.77 -3.65 4.27
C VAL A 9 1.88 -4.29 2.90
N VAL A 10 2.83 -3.82 2.10
CA VAL A 10 3.12 -4.38 0.77
C VAL A 10 4.55 -4.86 0.74
N ARG A 11 4.81 -5.94 0.01
CA ARG A 11 6.17 -6.47 -0.14
C ARG A 11 7.03 -5.55 -0.99
N VAL A 12 8.30 -5.43 -0.60
CA VAL A 12 9.28 -4.64 -1.33
C VAL A 12 10.19 -5.59 -2.09
N ARG A 13 10.47 -5.26 -3.35
CA ARG A 13 11.43 -5.99 -4.19
C ARG A 13 12.61 -5.08 -4.52
N GLY A 14 13.82 -5.64 -4.44
CA GLY A 14 15.04 -4.92 -4.82
C GLY A 14 15.68 -4.10 -3.69
N SER A 15 15.26 -4.28 -2.44
CA SER A 15 16.01 -3.82 -1.26
C SER A 15 16.53 -5.02 -0.48
N LYS A 16 17.75 -4.92 0.06
CA LYS A 16 18.31 -5.92 0.99
C LYS A 16 17.87 -5.64 2.42
N LYS A 17 17.57 -4.37 2.74
CA LYS A 17 17.19 -3.92 4.08
C LYS A 17 15.69 -3.98 4.35
N TYR A 18 14.86 -3.80 3.32
CA TYR A 18 13.41 -3.66 3.48
C TYR A 18 12.67 -4.80 2.77
N ASN A 19 11.96 -5.60 3.55
CA ASN A 19 11.11 -6.69 3.04
C ASN A 19 9.68 -6.24 2.75
N VAL A 20 9.18 -5.28 3.51
CA VAL A 20 7.81 -4.74 3.41
C VAL A 20 7.78 -3.23 3.67
N VAL A 21 6.76 -2.57 3.15
CA VAL A 21 6.48 -1.14 3.34
C VAL A 21 5.06 -0.95 3.87
N PRO A 22 4.87 -0.12 4.91
CA PRO A 22 3.53 0.25 5.35
C PRO A 22 2.86 1.17 4.32
N VAL A 23 1.60 0.86 4.06
CA VAL A 23 0.72 1.60 3.16
C VAL A 23 -0.58 1.95 3.86
N LYS A 24 -1.23 3.02 3.40
CA LYS A 24 -2.57 3.39 3.81
C LYS A 24 -3.44 3.77 2.62
N SER A 25 -4.75 3.71 2.78
CA SER A 25 -5.66 4.33 1.83
C SER A 25 -5.62 5.86 1.94
N ASN A 26 -5.81 6.54 0.82
CA ASN A 26 -5.95 8.00 0.80
C ASN A 26 -7.32 8.48 1.32
N LYS A 27 -8.32 7.59 1.34
CA LYS A 27 -9.71 7.85 1.77
C LYS A 27 -10.23 6.71 2.66
N PRO A 28 -11.25 6.95 3.49
CA PRO A 28 -11.90 5.90 4.28
C PRO A 28 -12.51 4.82 3.38
N VAL A 29 -12.30 3.57 3.74
CA VAL A 29 -12.76 2.38 3.01
C VAL A 29 -13.67 1.56 3.91
N GLU A 30 -14.71 1.00 3.31
CA GLU A 30 -15.58 0.01 3.92
C GLU A 30 -14.75 -1.17 4.49
N ILE A 31 -14.93 -1.49 5.77
CA ILE A 31 -14.21 -2.60 6.43
C ILE A 31 -14.43 -3.93 5.72
N SER A 32 -15.61 -4.14 5.13
CA SER A 32 -15.92 -5.33 4.33
C SER A 32 -14.96 -5.56 3.16
N LYS A 33 -14.38 -4.50 2.59
CA LYS A 33 -13.43 -4.57 1.46
C LYS A 33 -11.97 -4.75 1.88
N TRP A 34 -11.67 -4.67 3.18
CA TRP A 34 -10.28 -4.72 3.66
C TRP A 34 -9.61 -6.07 3.34
N ILE A 35 -10.39 -7.16 3.39
CA ILE A 35 -9.92 -8.50 3.03
C ILE A 35 -9.56 -8.55 1.55
N ASP A 36 -10.43 -8.05 0.67
CA ASP A 36 -10.16 -7.99 -0.77
C ASP A 36 -8.94 -7.15 -1.09
N PHE A 37 -8.79 -5.99 -0.45
CA PHE A 37 -7.65 -5.11 -0.65
C PHE A 37 -6.35 -5.78 -0.21
N SER A 38 -6.38 -6.49 0.92
CA SER A 38 -5.23 -7.26 1.40
C SER A 38 -4.85 -8.38 0.43
N ASN A 39 -5.83 -9.07 -0.17
CA ASN A 39 -5.58 -10.08 -1.20
C ASN A 39 -4.91 -9.50 -2.43
N VAL A 40 -5.35 -8.33 -2.91
CA VAL A 40 -4.72 -7.61 -4.03
C VAL A 40 -3.29 -7.21 -3.67
N LEU A 41 -3.08 -6.60 -2.50
CA LEU A 41 -1.78 -6.14 -2.05
C LEU A 41 -0.78 -7.29 -1.85
N SER A 42 -1.25 -8.48 -1.45
CA SER A 42 -0.38 -9.66 -1.25
C SER A 42 0.39 -10.08 -2.51
N ARG A 43 -0.15 -9.76 -3.69
CA ARG A 43 0.42 -10.08 -5.01
C ARG A 43 1.23 -8.92 -5.59
N LEU A 44 1.14 -7.74 -5.00
CA LEU A 44 1.85 -6.54 -5.43
C LEU A 44 3.23 -6.46 -4.78
N TYR A 45 4.18 -5.92 -5.54
CA TYR A 45 5.53 -5.65 -5.09
C TYR A 45 5.90 -4.20 -5.41
N VAL A 46 6.51 -3.52 -4.46
CA VAL A 46 6.99 -2.14 -4.60
C VAL A 46 8.51 -2.13 -4.76
N GLY A 47 9.02 -1.40 -5.73
CA GLY A 47 10.46 -1.19 -5.92
C GLY A 47 11.02 -0.10 -5.01
N VAL A 48 12.31 -0.14 -4.74
CA VAL A 48 13.07 1.00 -4.18
C VAL A 48 13.71 1.82 -5.30
N PRO A 49 13.82 3.16 -5.15
CA PRO A 49 13.40 3.97 -4.01
C PRO A 49 11.89 4.28 -4.01
N THR A 50 11.28 4.32 -2.83
CA THR A 50 9.87 4.72 -2.64
C THR A 50 9.76 5.79 -1.57
N LYS A 51 8.95 6.82 -1.79
CA LYS A 51 8.70 7.89 -0.81
C LYS A 51 7.32 7.75 -0.17
N SER A 52 7.16 8.33 1.01
CA SER A 52 5.86 8.57 1.61
C SER A 52 5.01 9.43 0.68
N GLY A 53 3.73 9.10 0.55
CA GLY A 53 2.82 9.67 -0.44
C GLY A 53 2.89 9.01 -1.83
N ASN A 54 3.87 8.14 -2.10
CA ASN A 54 3.93 7.42 -3.37
C ASN A 54 2.74 6.46 -3.50
N VAL A 55 2.04 6.51 -4.63
CA VAL A 55 0.90 5.63 -4.90
C VAL A 55 1.42 4.25 -5.29
N VAL A 56 1.06 3.24 -4.49
CA VAL A 56 1.37 1.82 -4.76
C VAL A 56 0.34 1.21 -5.69
N CYS A 57 -0.93 1.51 -5.44
CA CYS A 57 -2.04 1.03 -6.25
C CYS A 57 -3.05 2.16 -6.40
N LYS A 58 -3.22 2.64 -7.63
CA LYS A 58 -4.21 3.67 -7.97
C LYS A 58 -5.54 3.00 -8.25
N ASN A 59 -6.63 3.56 -7.72
CA ASN A 59 -8.00 3.10 -7.93
C ASN A 59 -8.18 1.59 -7.67
N ILE A 60 -7.82 1.15 -6.46
CA ILE A 60 -7.89 -0.26 -6.08
C ILE A 60 -9.32 -0.79 -6.24
N MET A 61 -9.48 -1.91 -6.96
CA MET A 61 -10.78 -2.55 -7.22
C MET A 61 -11.84 -1.60 -7.83
N ASN A 62 -11.40 -0.60 -8.62
CA ASN A 62 -12.27 0.42 -9.22
C ASN A 62 -13.16 1.18 -8.21
N THR A 63 -12.67 1.34 -6.98
CA THR A 63 -13.42 1.97 -5.88
C THR A 63 -13.24 3.50 -5.78
N GLY A 64 -12.32 4.07 -6.57
CA GLY A 64 -11.91 5.48 -6.48
C GLY A 64 -10.98 5.79 -5.30
N VAL A 65 -10.44 4.75 -4.65
CA VAL A 65 -9.50 4.83 -3.54
C VAL A 65 -8.10 4.45 -4.01
N ASP A 66 -7.10 5.20 -3.54
CA ASP A 66 -5.70 4.93 -3.83
C ASP A 66 -4.99 4.43 -2.57
N ILE A 67 -4.05 3.51 -2.76
CA ILE A 67 -3.18 3.00 -1.71
C ILE A 67 -1.82 3.71 -1.83
N ILE A 68 -1.41 4.39 -0.77
CA ILE A 68 -0.19 5.21 -0.72
C ILE A 68 0.77 4.70 0.35
N CYS A 69 2.07 4.81 0.10
CA CYS A 69 3.10 4.53 1.09
C CYS A 69 3.12 5.58 2.19
N THR A 70 3.39 5.17 3.42
CA THR A 70 3.60 6.09 4.55
C THR A 70 5.05 6.19 4.99
N LYS A 71 5.92 5.32 4.46
CA LYS A 71 7.34 5.25 4.82
C LYS A 71 8.23 5.55 3.61
N ASN A 72 9.33 6.26 3.88
CA ASN A 72 10.39 6.46 2.91
C ASN A 72 11.34 5.25 2.92
N LEU A 73 11.56 4.69 1.74
CA LEU A 73 12.50 3.61 1.46
C LEU A 73 13.57 4.15 0.51
N PRO A 74 14.74 4.55 1.05
CA PRO A 74 15.87 4.92 0.21
C PRO A 74 16.41 3.69 -0.53
N LYS A 75 17.12 3.94 -1.64
CA LYS A 75 17.81 2.88 -2.39
C LYS A 75 18.97 2.36 -1.54
N ASP A 76 19.09 1.03 -1.40
CA ASP A 76 20.32 0.39 -0.89
C ASP A 76 21.46 0.83 -1.83
N SER A 77 22.37 1.66 -1.32
CA SER A 77 23.55 2.15 -2.03
C SER A 77 24.78 1.38 -1.58
#